data_AF-A0A7S3BA69-F1
#
_entry.id   AF-A0A7S3BA69-F1
#
_cell.length_a   1.000
_cell.length_b   1.000
_cell.length_c   1.000
_cell.angle_alpha   90.00
_cell.angle_beta   90.00
_cell.angle_gamma   90.00
#
_symmetry.space_group_name_H-M   'P 1'
#
loop_
_entity.id
_entity.type
_entity.pdbx_description
1 polymer ?
#
loop_
_entity_poly.entity_id
_entity_poly.type
_entity_poly.pdbx_seq_one_letter_code
_entity_poly.pdbx_strand_id
1 'polypeptide(L)'
;SLMDEDGTFCKLSLALEHLERIIALGEGTDEAAALVVRARCGVVEALLGSSTPSFHKQLTAVRELSKLLVRISDISLETDDAVGSARAKEADVHHTLRWLQDRGILEVILRSNFHHKQYVDQVANVMLFLVRMDALRDEHLENIWAVIEAPEQHDSVKTTTLGLLITLAWHLSDAQLNALFARLQSILVGGDTRTAQRTVDAIEQMVTQDTKATMARRVTELMWGALLGTPTNAGVADDDIAALLIDA
;
A
#
# COMPACT_ATOMS: atom_id res chain seq x y z
N SER A 1 17.92 -20.74 14.34
CA SER A 1 18.01 -19.36 14.85
C SER A 1 16.98 -18.47 14.16
N LEU A 2 15.70 -18.84 14.20
CA LEU A 2 14.57 -18.13 13.57
C LEU A 2 13.45 -17.87 14.59
N MET A 3 13.30 -18.78 15.57
CA MET A 3 12.35 -18.60 16.69
C MET A 3 12.79 -17.57 17.73
N ASP A 4 14.09 -17.30 17.87
CA ASP A 4 14.60 -16.36 18.88
C ASP A 4 14.42 -14.89 18.44
N GLU A 5 14.35 -14.71 17.12
CA GLU A 5 14.06 -13.43 16.49
C GLU A 5 12.62 -13.01 16.80
N ASP A 6 11.58 -13.76 16.41
CA ASP A 6 10.17 -13.45 16.73
C ASP A 6 9.92 -13.11 18.22
N GLY A 7 10.58 -13.82 19.14
CA GLY A 7 10.52 -13.54 20.57
C GLY A 7 11.12 -12.17 20.96
N THR A 8 12.16 -11.72 20.28
CA THR A 8 12.80 -10.41 20.49
C THR A 8 11.91 -9.26 20.01
N PHE A 9 11.09 -9.47 18.98
CA PHE A 9 10.18 -8.44 18.45
C PHE A 9 8.91 -8.30 19.25
N CYS A 10 8.32 -9.40 19.73
CA CYS A 10 7.27 -9.32 20.74
C CYS A 10 7.76 -8.56 21.97
N LYS A 11 9.00 -8.80 22.41
CA LYS A 11 9.60 -8.06 23.53
C LYS A 11 9.79 -6.57 23.23
N LEU A 12 10.20 -6.19 22.00
CA LEU A 12 10.37 -4.79 21.59
C LEU A 12 9.03 -4.04 21.53
N SER A 13 8.03 -4.63 20.86
CA SER A 13 6.69 -4.04 20.74
C SER A 13 6.02 -3.92 22.11
N LEU A 14 6.14 -4.96 22.95
CA LEU A 14 5.64 -5.00 24.32
C LEU A 14 6.39 -4.00 25.22
N ALA A 15 7.70 -3.83 25.05
CA ALA A 15 8.48 -2.84 25.79
C ALA A 15 8.03 -1.41 25.45
N LEU A 16 7.76 -1.12 24.17
CA LEU A 16 7.23 0.18 23.75
C LEU A 16 5.82 0.43 24.32
N GLU A 17 4.96 -0.58 24.35
CA GLU A 17 3.63 -0.50 24.97
C GLU A 17 3.70 -0.30 26.50
N HIS A 18 4.64 -0.95 27.18
CA HIS A 18 4.85 -0.74 28.62
C HIS A 18 5.45 0.63 28.92
N LEU A 19 6.42 1.09 28.12
CA LEU A 19 6.99 2.43 28.24
C LEU A 19 5.93 3.51 28.10
N GLU A 20 5.03 3.35 27.13
CA GLU A 20 3.88 4.25 26.95
C GLU A 20 3.00 4.30 28.21
N ARG A 21 2.62 3.14 28.76
CA ARG A 21 1.81 3.09 29.99
C ARG A 21 2.52 3.72 31.19
N ILE A 22 3.84 3.54 31.29
CA ILE A 22 4.63 4.10 32.39
C ILE A 22 4.73 5.62 32.27
N ILE A 23 4.98 6.15 31.07
CA ILE A 23 5.09 7.60 30.84
C ILE A 23 3.71 8.26 31.03
N ALA A 24 2.63 7.61 30.61
CA ALA A 24 1.26 8.10 30.81
C ALA A 24 0.88 8.24 32.30
N LEU A 25 1.52 7.47 33.20
CA LEU A 25 1.34 7.60 34.65
C LEU A 25 2.09 8.80 35.25
N GLY A 26 3.13 9.32 34.58
CA GLY A 26 4.03 10.35 35.10
C GLY A 26 3.77 11.76 34.57
N GLU A 27 3.62 11.93 33.25
CA GLU A 27 3.65 13.24 32.59
C GLU A 27 2.34 13.60 31.86
N GLY A 28 1.32 12.73 31.90
CA GLY A 28 0.05 12.92 31.22
C GLY A 28 -0.03 12.15 29.89
N THR A 29 -1.25 11.93 29.42
CA THR A 29 -1.53 10.99 28.30
C THR A 29 -1.05 11.49 26.95
N ASP A 30 -1.10 12.80 26.71
CA ASP A 30 -0.78 13.38 25.40
C ASP A 30 0.75 13.48 25.17
N GLU A 31 1.52 13.86 26.19
CA GLU A 31 2.98 13.94 26.10
C GLU A 31 3.61 12.53 26.02
N ALA A 32 3.05 11.56 26.76
CA ALA A 32 3.40 10.16 26.65
C ALA A 32 3.15 9.61 25.23
N ALA A 33 2.01 9.95 24.61
CA ALA A 33 1.70 9.53 23.26
C ALA A 33 2.70 10.11 22.23
N ALA A 34 3.03 11.40 22.34
CA ALA A 34 3.98 12.06 21.45
C ALA A 34 5.40 11.46 21.54
N LEU A 35 5.88 11.15 22.76
CA LEU A 35 7.18 10.50 22.96
C LEU A 35 7.23 9.10 22.38
N VAL A 36 6.13 8.34 22.48
CA VAL A 36 6.03 6.97 21.95
C VAL A 36 6.00 6.97 20.43
N VAL A 37 5.32 7.95 19.80
CA VAL A 37 5.38 8.13 18.34
C VAL A 37 6.83 8.37 17.90
N ARG A 38 7.55 9.27 18.55
CA ARG A 38 8.98 9.53 18.22
C ARG A 38 9.85 8.29 18.43
N ALA A 39 9.66 7.56 19.53
CA ALA A 39 10.41 6.34 19.81
C ALA A 39 10.17 5.27 18.73
N ARG A 40 8.91 5.07 18.32
CA ARG A 40 8.54 4.13 17.25
C ARG A 40 9.11 4.54 15.89
N CYS A 41 9.06 5.83 15.53
CA CYS A 41 9.73 6.35 14.33
C CYS A 41 11.23 6.05 14.35
N GLY A 42 11.91 6.29 15.48
CA GLY A 42 13.34 5.97 15.64
C GLY A 42 13.65 4.48 15.49
N VAL A 43 12.78 3.60 15.98
CA VAL A 43 12.91 2.14 15.79
C VAL A 43 12.77 1.76 14.31
N VAL A 44 11.78 2.32 13.60
CA VAL A 44 11.59 2.08 12.16
C VAL A 44 12.81 2.53 11.37
N GLU A 45 13.34 3.73 11.65
CA GLU A 45 14.57 4.24 11.03
C GLU A 45 15.77 3.32 11.30
N ALA A 46 15.96 2.88 12.54
CA ALA A 46 17.09 2.00 12.89
C ALA A 46 17.01 0.63 12.21
N LEU A 47 15.80 0.09 12.07
CA LEU A 47 15.59 -1.21 11.41
C LEU A 47 15.80 -1.11 9.90
N LEU A 48 15.35 -0.03 9.26
CA LEU A 48 15.47 0.18 7.81
C LEU A 48 16.85 0.72 7.40
N GLY A 49 17.52 1.50 8.25
CA GLY A 49 18.80 2.17 7.98
C GLY A 49 20.04 1.30 8.16
N SER A 50 19.90 0.04 8.61
CA SER A 50 21.04 -0.88 8.65
C SER A 50 21.51 -1.21 7.23
N SER A 51 22.82 -1.12 6.95
CA SER A 51 23.43 -1.15 5.60
C SER A 51 22.98 -2.27 4.65
N THR A 52 22.41 -3.35 5.20
CA THR A 52 21.61 -4.37 4.50
C THR A 52 20.53 -4.85 5.47
N PRO A 53 19.30 -4.30 5.44
CA PRO A 53 18.28 -4.71 6.39
C PRO A 53 17.79 -6.12 6.01
N SER A 54 17.82 -7.06 6.96
CA SER A 54 17.28 -8.40 6.73
C SER A 54 15.77 -8.32 6.49
N PHE A 55 15.21 -9.30 5.78
CA PHE A 55 13.76 -9.42 5.58
C PHE A 55 12.98 -9.22 6.88
N HIS A 56 13.47 -9.83 7.96
CA HIS A 56 12.83 -9.75 9.27
C HIS A 56 12.85 -8.34 9.86
N LYS A 57 13.97 -7.63 9.76
CA LYS A 57 14.06 -6.21 10.18
C LYS A 57 13.10 -5.34 9.38
N GLN A 58 13.01 -5.56 8.08
CA GLN A 58 12.10 -4.82 7.21
C GLN A 58 10.63 -5.14 7.55
N LEU A 59 10.28 -6.42 7.74
CA LEU A 59 8.94 -6.82 8.13
C LEU A 59 8.53 -6.24 9.48
N THR A 60 9.43 -6.27 10.48
CA THR A 60 9.19 -5.62 11.78
C THR A 60 9.01 -4.12 11.62
N ALA A 61 9.84 -3.45 10.83
CA ALA A 61 9.71 -2.02 10.59
C ALA A 61 8.34 -1.65 9.99
N VAL A 62 7.88 -2.41 8.99
CA VAL A 62 6.56 -2.17 8.36
C VAL A 62 5.42 -2.48 9.33
N ARG A 63 5.53 -3.52 10.17
CA ARG A 63 4.53 -3.82 11.23
C ARG A 63 4.44 -2.69 12.26
N GLU A 64 5.58 -2.22 12.76
CA GLU A 64 5.62 -1.10 13.71
C GLU A 64 5.08 0.18 13.09
N LEU A 65 5.40 0.41 11.81
CA LEU A 65 4.82 1.50 11.04
C LEU A 65 3.29 1.36 10.95
N SER A 66 2.77 0.19 10.55
CA SER A 66 1.33 -0.05 10.48
C SER A 66 0.64 0.18 11.83
N LYS A 67 1.23 -0.26 12.95
CA LYS A 67 0.70 -0.01 14.30
C LYS A 67 0.68 1.47 14.65
N LEU A 68 1.77 2.19 14.34
CA LEU A 68 1.87 3.63 14.55
C LEU A 68 0.79 4.37 13.76
N LEU A 69 0.57 3.99 12.50
CA LEU A 69 -0.44 4.61 11.64
C LEU A 69 -1.86 4.32 12.11
N VAL A 70 -2.17 3.07 12.48
CA VAL A 70 -3.49 2.72 13.04
C VAL A 70 -3.77 3.53 14.29
N ARG A 71 -2.81 3.61 15.21
CA ARG A 71 -2.94 4.39 16.44
C ARG A 71 -3.22 5.86 16.14
N ILE A 72 -2.47 6.46 15.22
CA ILE A 72 -2.68 7.85 14.83
C ILE A 72 -4.05 8.05 14.17
N SER A 73 -4.53 7.08 13.37
CA SER A 73 -5.88 7.14 12.79
C SER A 73 -6.99 6.99 13.83
N ASP A 74 -6.85 6.10 14.81
CA ASP A 74 -7.86 5.90 15.87
C ASP A 74 -8.00 7.19 16.70
N ILE A 75 -6.87 7.82 17.02
CA ILE A 75 -6.80 9.11 17.70
C ILE A 75 -7.53 10.21 16.91
N SER A 76 -7.49 10.15 15.57
CA SER A 76 -8.07 11.15 14.67
C SER A 76 -9.58 10.94 14.41
N LEU A 77 -10.14 9.76 14.69
CA LEU A 77 -11.55 9.43 14.47
C LEU A 77 -12.43 9.64 15.71
N GLU A 78 -11.84 9.81 16.90
CA GLU A 78 -12.57 9.97 18.18
C GLU A 78 -13.05 11.40 18.50
N THR A 79 -12.96 12.37 17.59
CA THR A 79 -13.24 13.77 17.94
C THR A 79 -14.66 14.22 17.63
N ASP A 80 -15.49 14.27 18.68
CA ASP A 80 -16.56 15.27 18.84
C ASP A 80 -16.34 16.18 20.08
N ASP A 81 -15.34 15.93 20.94
CA ASP A 81 -15.13 16.71 22.17
C ASP A 81 -13.69 17.25 22.32
N ALA A 82 -13.59 18.58 22.54
CA ALA A 82 -12.41 19.42 22.82
C ALA A 82 -11.50 19.86 21.64
N VAL A 83 -11.72 21.11 21.21
CA VAL A 83 -10.97 21.86 20.16
C VAL A 83 -9.44 21.89 20.36
N GLY A 84 -8.96 21.83 21.61
CA GLY A 84 -7.53 21.82 21.91
C GLY A 84 -6.83 20.47 21.62
N SER A 85 -7.54 19.36 21.84
CA SER A 85 -7.00 18.01 21.63
C SER A 85 -6.95 17.66 20.14
N ALA A 86 -7.97 18.05 19.37
CA ALA A 86 -8.01 17.82 17.92
C ALA A 86 -6.81 18.43 17.17
N ARG A 87 -6.39 19.65 17.54
CA ARG A 87 -5.29 20.36 16.86
C ARG A 87 -3.91 19.75 17.14
N ALA A 88 -3.69 19.21 18.34
CA ALA A 88 -2.46 18.49 18.67
C ALA A 88 -2.37 17.16 17.90
N LYS A 89 -3.51 16.46 17.79
CA LYS A 89 -3.63 15.19 17.06
C LYS A 89 -3.42 15.35 15.54
N GLU A 90 -3.99 16.41 14.95
CA GLU A 90 -3.76 16.76 13.54
C GLU A 90 -2.28 17.10 13.27
N ALA A 91 -1.60 17.74 14.24
CA ALA A 91 -0.17 18.01 14.15
C ALA A 91 0.67 16.72 14.16
N ASP A 92 0.29 15.70 14.94
CA ASP A 92 0.97 14.39 14.97
C ASP A 92 0.81 13.62 13.67
N VAL A 93 -0.39 13.68 13.05
CA VAL A 93 -0.65 13.11 11.72
C VAL A 93 0.25 13.77 10.68
N HIS A 94 0.23 15.11 10.60
CA HIS A 94 1.05 15.84 9.63
C HIS A 94 2.55 15.68 9.85
N HIS A 95 2.99 15.58 11.11
CA HIS A 95 4.38 15.29 11.44
C HIS A 95 4.78 13.91 10.94
N THR A 96 3.93 12.89 11.14
CA THR A 96 4.19 11.52 10.71
C THR A 96 4.22 11.39 9.19
N LEU A 97 3.30 12.06 8.48
CA LEU A 97 3.29 12.08 7.02
C LEU A 97 4.54 12.76 6.45
N ARG A 98 4.96 13.89 7.03
CA ARG A 98 6.22 14.56 6.65
C ARG A 98 7.42 13.67 6.92
N TRP A 99 7.47 13.04 8.09
CA TRP A 99 8.54 12.11 8.44
C TRP A 99 8.64 10.93 7.45
N LEU A 100 7.52 10.35 7.03
CA LEU A 100 7.50 9.28 6.01
C LEU A 100 8.12 9.73 4.69
N GLN A 101 7.83 10.96 4.26
CA GLN A 101 8.32 11.56 3.02
C GLN A 101 9.81 11.92 3.14
N ASP A 102 10.19 12.69 4.16
CA ASP A 102 11.56 13.21 4.36
C ASP A 102 12.59 12.08 4.51
N ARG A 103 12.17 10.95 5.09
CA ARG A 103 13.03 9.78 5.28
C ARG A 103 12.97 8.77 4.13
N GLY A 104 12.15 9.00 3.11
CA GLY A 104 12.00 8.08 1.98
C GLY A 104 11.55 6.67 2.39
N ILE A 105 10.82 6.54 3.51
CA ILE A 105 10.44 5.24 4.07
C ILE A 105 9.61 4.43 3.08
N LEU A 106 8.69 5.11 2.38
CA LEU A 106 7.82 4.49 1.38
C LEU A 106 8.61 3.89 0.22
N GLU A 107 9.67 4.56 -0.24
CA GLU A 107 10.52 4.02 -1.31
C GLU A 107 11.27 2.77 -0.85
N VAL A 108 11.77 2.77 0.39
CA VAL A 108 12.51 1.62 0.93
C VAL A 108 11.60 0.40 1.06
N ILE A 109 10.37 0.58 1.56
CA ILE A 109 9.44 -0.54 1.75
C ILE A 109 8.87 -1.05 0.41
N LEU A 110 8.72 -0.18 -0.59
CA LEU A 110 8.20 -0.55 -1.91
C LEU A 110 9.24 -1.26 -2.79
N ARG A 111 10.54 -1.17 -2.48
CA ARG A 111 11.62 -1.76 -3.29
C ARG A 111 11.87 -3.26 -3.01
N SER A 112 11.27 -3.88 -1.99
CA SER A 112 11.71 -5.22 -1.55
C SER A 112 10.61 -6.14 -1.00
N ASN A 113 10.86 -7.45 -1.03
CA ASN A 113 10.07 -8.51 -0.37
C ASN A 113 8.63 -8.74 -0.83
N PHE A 114 8.26 -8.29 -2.04
CA PHE A 114 6.92 -8.53 -2.61
C PHE A 114 6.62 -10.01 -2.90
N HIS A 115 7.61 -10.90 -2.81
CA HIS A 115 7.39 -12.35 -2.86
C HIS A 115 6.79 -12.92 -1.56
N HIS A 116 6.86 -12.18 -0.45
CA HIS A 116 6.31 -12.59 0.83
C HIS A 116 4.97 -11.91 1.07
N LYS A 117 3.87 -12.67 0.96
CA LYS A 117 2.50 -12.16 1.19
C LYS A 117 2.35 -11.37 2.50
N GLN A 118 2.90 -11.89 3.60
CA GLN A 118 2.82 -11.22 4.91
C GLN A 118 3.45 -9.82 4.92
N TYR A 119 4.48 -9.59 4.10
CA TYR A 119 5.08 -8.27 3.97
C TYR A 119 4.16 -7.34 3.17
N VAL A 120 3.65 -7.83 2.05
CA VAL A 120 2.73 -7.08 1.19
C VAL A 120 1.44 -6.71 1.92
N ASP A 121 0.89 -7.60 2.76
CA ASP A 121 -0.28 -7.31 3.59
C ASP A 121 -0.02 -6.13 4.55
N GLN A 122 1.19 -6.03 5.10
CA GLN A 122 1.56 -4.91 5.99
C GLN A 122 1.81 -3.62 5.20
N VAL A 123 2.41 -3.71 4.01
CA VAL A 123 2.53 -2.58 3.09
C VAL A 123 1.15 -2.08 2.67
N ALA A 124 0.19 -2.97 2.43
CA ALA A 124 -1.19 -2.61 2.11
C ALA A 124 -1.81 -1.75 3.21
N ASN A 125 -1.64 -2.12 4.48
CA ASN A 125 -2.14 -1.31 5.60
C ASN A 125 -1.55 0.11 5.61
N VAL A 126 -0.25 0.23 5.34
CA VAL A 126 0.43 1.54 5.23
C VAL A 126 -0.15 2.36 4.07
N MET A 127 -0.33 1.74 2.91
CA MET A 127 -0.87 2.41 1.71
C MET A 127 -2.33 2.82 1.90
N LEU A 128 -3.17 1.96 2.50
CA LEU A 128 -4.56 2.27 2.83
C LEU A 128 -4.68 3.43 3.82
N PHE A 129 -3.76 3.53 4.78
CA PHE A 129 -3.68 4.71 5.64
C PHE A 129 -3.39 5.98 4.84
N LEU A 130 -2.42 5.93 3.92
CA LEU A 130 -2.10 7.10 3.08
C LEU A 130 -3.29 7.53 2.24
N VAL A 131 -4.06 6.58 1.70
CA VAL A 131 -5.29 6.89 0.96
C VAL A 131 -6.33 7.57 1.86
N ARG A 132 -6.55 7.02 3.07
CA ARG A 132 -7.49 7.59 4.05
C ARG A 132 -7.13 9.03 4.44
N MET A 133 -5.83 9.33 4.47
CA MET A 133 -5.30 10.65 4.84
C MET A 133 -5.08 11.58 3.64
N ASP A 134 -5.54 11.22 2.44
CA ASP A 134 -5.30 11.98 1.20
C ASP A 134 -3.81 12.30 0.94
N ALA A 135 -2.93 11.38 1.36
CA ALA A 135 -1.47 11.51 1.28
C ALA A 135 -0.85 10.51 0.28
N LEU A 136 -1.67 9.67 -0.36
CA LEU A 136 -1.21 8.76 -1.40
C LEU A 136 -0.97 9.54 -2.71
N ARG A 137 0.30 9.70 -3.08
CA ARG A 137 0.73 10.34 -4.33
C ARG A 137 0.86 9.33 -5.46
N ASP A 138 0.72 9.81 -6.69
CA ASP A 138 0.87 8.98 -7.91
C ASP A 138 2.27 8.36 -8.03
N GLU A 139 3.30 9.05 -7.53
CA GLU A 139 4.67 8.53 -7.42
C GLU A 139 4.74 7.22 -6.61
N HIS A 140 3.91 7.07 -5.57
CA HIS A 140 3.87 5.84 -4.77
C HIS A 140 3.22 4.69 -5.56
N LEU A 141 2.18 4.98 -6.35
CA LEU A 141 1.56 4.01 -7.25
C LEU A 141 2.49 3.64 -8.41
N GLU A 142 3.29 4.58 -8.91
CA GLU A 142 4.37 4.33 -9.88
C GLU A 142 5.43 3.39 -9.33
N ASN A 143 5.86 3.59 -8.10
CA ASN A 143 6.83 2.70 -7.46
C ASN A 143 6.29 1.27 -7.32
N ILE A 144 4.99 1.10 -6.98
CA ILE A 144 4.34 -0.22 -6.95
C ILE A 144 4.27 -0.81 -8.38
N TRP A 145 3.90 0.03 -9.35
CA TRP A 145 3.75 -0.40 -10.75
C TRP A 145 5.07 -0.81 -11.40
N ALA A 146 6.16 -0.12 -11.10
CA ALA A 146 7.50 -0.44 -11.61
C ALA A 146 7.94 -1.87 -11.24
N VAL A 147 7.45 -2.42 -10.12
CA VAL A 147 7.70 -3.82 -9.72
C VAL A 147 7.02 -4.80 -10.68
N ILE A 148 5.86 -4.44 -11.25
CA ILE A 148 5.13 -5.27 -12.21
C ILE A 148 5.79 -5.21 -13.59
N GLU A 149 6.20 -4.02 -14.02
CA GLU A 149 6.85 -3.80 -15.33
C GLU A 149 8.25 -4.38 -15.41
N ALA A 150 8.93 -4.58 -14.27
CA ALA A 150 10.28 -5.12 -14.26
C ALA A 150 10.34 -6.50 -14.96
N PRO A 151 11.13 -6.63 -16.04
CA PRO A 151 11.11 -7.82 -16.89
C PRO A 151 11.64 -9.07 -16.19
N GLU A 152 12.56 -8.90 -15.24
CA GLU A 152 13.19 -10.01 -14.50
C GLU A 152 12.45 -10.39 -13.21
N GLN A 153 11.31 -9.76 -12.89
CA GLN A 153 10.56 -10.11 -11.68
C GLN A 153 9.82 -11.43 -11.83
N HIS A 154 9.92 -12.26 -10.79
CA HIS A 154 9.22 -13.53 -10.74
C HIS A 154 7.71 -13.34 -10.81
N ASP A 155 7.06 -14.29 -11.49
CA ASP A 155 5.61 -14.33 -11.65
C ASP A 155 4.81 -14.18 -10.35
N SER A 156 5.29 -14.78 -9.26
CA SER A 156 4.68 -14.67 -7.93
C SER A 156 4.74 -13.24 -7.37
N VAL A 157 5.81 -12.50 -7.63
CA VAL A 157 5.97 -11.10 -7.24
C VAL A 157 4.96 -10.24 -8.00
N LYS A 158 4.82 -10.45 -9.31
CA LYS A 158 3.85 -9.71 -10.14
C LYS A 158 2.41 -9.95 -9.67
N THR A 159 2.02 -11.20 -9.41
CA THR A 159 0.68 -11.54 -8.88
C THR A 159 0.44 -10.93 -7.50
N THR A 160 1.42 -10.98 -6.61
CA THR A 160 1.25 -10.41 -5.25
C THR A 160 1.16 -8.88 -5.30
N THR A 161 1.92 -8.25 -6.20
CA THR A 161 1.87 -6.79 -6.42
C THR A 161 0.56 -6.35 -7.07
N LEU A 162 0.04 -7.11 -8.04
CA LEU A 162 -1.31 -6.90 -8.58
C LEU A 162 -2.38 -7.05 -7.49
N GLY A 163 -2.26 -8.06 -6.62
CA GLY A 163 -3.15 -8.23 -5.47
C GLY A 163 -3.15 -7.04 -4.51
N LEU A 164 -1.99 -6.42 -4.28
CA LEU A 164 -1.89 -5.17 -3.54
C LEU A 164 -2.66 -4.04 -4.24
N LEU A 165 -2.48 -3.87 -5.55
CA LEU A 165 -3.19 -2.85 -6.32
C LEU A 165 -4.71 -3.06 -6.31
N ILE A 166 -5.18 -4.31 -6.45
CA ILE A 166 -6.60 -4.65 -6.32
C ILE A 166 -7.13 -4.23 -4.95
N THR A 167 -6.38 -4.52 -3.89
CA THR A 167 -6.76 -4.12 -2.51
C THR A 167 -6.86 -2.60 -2.38
N LEU A 168 -5.95 -1.86 -3.00
CA LEU A 168 -5.94 -0.39 -2.96
C LEU A 168 -7.01 0.23 -3.86
N ALA A 169 -7.34 -0.39 -4.99
CA ALA A 169 -8.20 0.17 -6.02
C ALA A 169 -9.56 0.63 -5.50
N TRP A 170 -10.11 -0.06 -4.50
CA TRP A 170 -11.38 0.29 -3.84
C TRP A 170 -11.37 1.63 -3.10
N HIS A 171 -10.19 2.15 -2.81
CA HIS A 171 -10.00 3.35 -2.02
C HIS A 171 -9.38 4.51 -2.84
N LEU A 172 -8.90 4.24 -4.05
CA LEU A 172 -8.28 5.25 -4.91
C LEU A 172 -9.29 6.30 -5.39
N SER A 173 -8.79 7.51 -5.64
CA SER A 173 -9.57 8.56 -6.32
C SER A 173 -9.87 8.19 -7.77
N ASP A 174 -10.89 8.81 -8.39
CA ASP A 174 -11.25 8.56 -9.79
C ASP A 174 -10.05 8.79 -10.75
N ALA A 175 -9.23 9.82 -10.49
CA ALA A 175 -8.05 10.11 -11.30
C ALA A 175 -6.98 9.01 -11.20
N GLN A 176 -6.70 8.55 -9.98
CA GLN A 176 -5.73 7.49 -9.72
C GLN A 176 -6.18 6.14 -10.27
N LEU A 177 -7.48 5.86 -10.17
CA LEU A 177 -8.08 4.66 -10.71
C LEU A 177 -8.01 4.66 -12.25
N ASN A 178 -8.33 5.79 -12.90
CA ASN A 178 -8.17 5.93 -14.35
C ASN A 178 -6.73 5.72 -14.81
N ALA A 179 -5.75 6.27 -14.07
CA ALA A 179 -4.33 6.07 -14.35
C ALA A 179 -3.92 4.59 -14.21
N LEU A 180 -4.40 3.91 -13.15
CA LEU A 180 -4.19 2.47 -12.96
C LEU A 180 -4.73 1.67 -14.14
N PHE A 181 -5.96 1.93 -14.56
CA PHE A 181 -6.58 1.22 -15.67
C PHE A 181 -5.94 1.51 -17.03
N ALA A 182 -5.50 2.73 -17.29
CA ALA A 182 -4.74 3.05 -18.49
C ALA A 182 -3.44 2.22 -18.58
N ARG A 183 -2.78 1.97 -17.44
CA ARG A 183 -1.58 1.12 -17.40
C ARG A 183 -1.92 -0.37 -17.54
N LEU A 184 -3.01 -0.84 -16.93
CA LEU A 184 -3.51 -2.21 -17.14
C LEU A 184 -3.81 -2.44 -18.63
N GLN A 185 -4.46 -1.49 -19.30
CA GLN A 185 -4.71 -1.54 -20.74
C GLN A 185 -3.42 -1.57 -21.56
N SER A 186 -2.40 -0.78 -21.19
CA SER A 186 -1.10 -0.82 -21.86
C SER A 186 -0.43 -2.20 -21.76
N ILE A 187 -0.57 -2.91 -20.64
CA ILE A 187 -0.08 -4.28 -20.49
C ILE A 187 -0.89 -5.25 -21.36
N LEU A 188 -2.21 -5.07 -21.48
CA LEU A 188 -3.04 -5.93 -22.33
C LEU A 188 -2.68 -5.79 -23.81
N VAL A 189 -2.35 -4.58 -24.26
CA VAL A 189 -2.04 -4.31 -25.69
C VAL A 189 -0.58 -4.60 -26.04
N GLY A 190 0.36 -4.38 -25.11
CA GLY A 190 1.81 -4.47 -25.39
C GLY A 190 2.58 -5.50 -24.55
N GLY A 191 1.95 -6.17 -23.59
CA GLY A 191 2.59 -7.09 -22.67
C GLY A 191 2.70 -8.53 -23.19
N ASP A 192 3.47 -9.35 -22.47
CA ASP A 192 3.50 -10.79 -22.68
C ASP A 192 2.13 -11.42 -22.34
N THR A 193 1.69 -12.41 -23.12
CA THR A 193 0.41 -13.13 -22.97
C THR A 193 0.14 -13.58 -21.53
N ARG A 194 1.16 -14.01 -20.79
CA ARG A 194 1.06 -14.45 -19.40
C ARG A 194 0.81 -13.29 -18.44
N THR A 195 1.45 -12.15 -18.67
CA THR A 195 1.24 -10.93 -17.88
C THR A 195 -0.11 -10.29 -18.21
N ALA A 196 -0.55 -10.36 -19.47
CA ALA A 196 -1.88 -9.96 -19.90
C ALA A 196 -2.96 -10.81 -19.22
N GLN A 197 -2.86 -12.14 -19.23
CA GLN A 197 -3.84 -13.01 -18.57
C GLN A 197 -4.01 -12.68 -17.09
N ARG A 198 -2.92 -12.46 -16.34
CA ARG A 198 -3.00 -12.08 -14.92
C ARG A 198 -3.66 -10.73 -14.69
N THR A 199 -3.45 -9.82 -15.63
CA THR A 199 -4.08 -8.51 -15.60
C THR A 199 -5.59 -8.65 -15.80
N VAL A 200 -6.01 -9.55 -16.70
CA VAL A 200 -7.43 -9.92 -16.85
C VAL A 200 -7.96 -10.56 -15.57
N ASP A 201 -7.27 -11.56 -15.00
CA ASP A 201 -7.69 -12.22 -13.75
C ASP A 201 -7.83 -11.20 -12.59
N ALA A 202 -6.93 -10.21 -12.53
CA ALA A 202 -6.99 -9.12 -11.55
C ALA A 202 -8.20 -8.20 -11.75
N ILE A 203 -8.50 -7.84 -13.01
CA ILE A 203 -9.68 -7.05 -13.36
C ILE A 203 -10.95 -7.83 -13.05
N GLU A 204 -11.01 -9.11 -13.39
CA GLU A 204 -12.12 -10.00 -13.05
C GLU A 204 -12.32 -10.04 -11.54
N GLN A 205 -11.26 -10.26 -10.77
CA GLN A 205 -11.32 -10.24 -9.31
C GLN A 205 -11.86 -8.91 -8.75
N MET A 206 -11.49 -7.77 -9.34
CA MET A 206 -12.05 -6.46 -8.97
C MET A 206 -13.55 -6.38 -9.27
N VAL A 207 -14.01 -6.90 -10.42
CA VAL A 207 -15.43 -6.89 -10.80
C VAL A 207 -16.24 -7.87 -9.93
N THR A 208 -15.73 -9.07 -9.67
CA THR A 208 -16.42 -10.09 -8.86
C THR A 208 -16.56 -9.66 -7.40
N GLN A 209 -15.58 -8.94 -6.86
CA GLN A 209 -15.64 -8.40 -5.49
C GLN A 209 -16.48 -7.12 -5.38
N ASP A 210 -17.03 -6.62 -6.50
CA ASP A 210 -17.82 -5.40 -6.53
C ASP A 210 -19.22 -5.59 -5.96
N THR A 211 -19.43 -5.05 -4.76
CA THR A 211 -20.73 -5.03 -4.09
C THR A 211 -21.61 -3.86 -4.53
N LYS A 212 -21.05 -2.83 -5.17
CA LYS A 212 -21.75 -1.57 -5.49
C LYS A 212 -21.88 -1.31 -7.00
N ALA A 213 -21.51 -2.28 -7.84
CA ALA A 213 -21.45 -2.16 -9.30
C ALA A 213 -20.68 -0.89 -9.77
N THR A 214 -19.77 -0.38 -8.94
CA THR A 214 -18.97 0.82 -9.24
C THR A 214 -17.74 0.44 -10.04
N MET A 215 -17.02 -0.60 -9.62
CA MET A 215 -15.91 -1.16 -10.40
C MET A 215 -16.40 -1.79 -11.69
N ALA A 216 -17.50 -2.55 -11.68
CA ALA A 216 -18.06 -3.15 -12.89
C ALA A 216 -18.39 -2.09 -13.97
N ARG A 217 -19.05 -0.99 -13.58
CA ARG A 217 -19.38 0.10 -14.50
C ARG A 217 -18.13 0.79 -15.05
N ARG A 218 -17.15 1.07 -14.19
CA ARG A 218 -15.90 1.73 -14.57
C ARG A 218 -15.03 0.86 -15.46
N VAL A 219 -14.88 -0.42 -15.13
CA VAL A 219 -14.20 -1.43 -15.97
C VAL A 219 -14.89 -1.51 -17.32
N THR A 220 -16.22 -1.51 -17.37
CA THR A 220 -16.97 -1.51 -18.63
C THR A 220 -16.72 -0.23 -19.43
N GLU A 221 -16.72 0.95 -18.80
CA GLU A 221 -16.38 2.24 -19.45
C GLU A 221 -14.96 2.23 -20.04
N LEU A 222 -14.00 1.65 -19.31
CA LEU A 222 -12.60 1.53 -19.74
C LEU A 222 -12.40 0.50 -20.85
N MET A 223 -13.02 -0.67 -20.74
CA MET A 223 -13.02 -1.68 -21.79
C MET A 223 -13.72 -1.18 -23.04
N TRP A 224 -14.81 -0.43 -22.90
CA TRP A 224 -15.50 0.21 -24.01
C TRP A 224 -14.63 1.31 -24.64
N GLY A 225 -13.89 2.08 -23.84
CA GLY A 225 -12.88 3.03 -24.33
C GLY A 225 -11.70 2.37 -25.03
N ALA A 226 -11.28 1.18 -24.58
CA ALA A 226 -10.23 0.38 -25.20
C ALA A 226 -10.69 -0.25 -26.52
N LEU A 227 -11.90 -0.82 -26.53
CA LEU A 227 -12.54 -1.46 -27.69
C LEU A 227 -12.94 -0.44 -28.76
N LEU A 228 -13.34 0.77 -28.37
CA LEU A 228 -13.64 1.88 -29.27
C LEU A 228 -12.43 2.80 -29.55
N GLY A 229 -11.26 2.45 -29.02
CA GLY A 229 -10.03 3.23 -29.20
C GLY A 229 -9.65 3.29 -30.68
N THR A 230 -9.72 4.49 -31.25
CA THR A 230 -9.21 4.83 -32.58
C THR A 230 -7.83 4.23 -32.82
N PRO A 231 -7.55 3.71 -34.03
CA PRO A 231 -6.36 2.93 -34.34
C PRO A 231 -5.15 3.85 -34.27
N THR A 232 -4.37 3.74 -33.20
CA THR A 232 -3.06 4.37 -33.17
C THR A 232 -2.01 3.27 -33.14
N ASN A 233 -1.63 2.91 -34.37
CA ASN A 233 -0.47 2.12 -34.76
C ASN A 233 -0.49 0.61 -34.47
N ALA A 234 -1.10 -0.08 -35.45
CA ALA A 234 -0.52 -1.19 -36.19
C ALA A 234 -0.17 -2.48 -35.41
N GLY A 235 -1.01 -3.49 -35.65
CA GLY A 235 -0.48 -4.78 -36.11
C GLY A 235 -0.59 -5.98 -35.17
N VAL A 236 -1.50 -5.99 -34.21
CA VAL A 236 -1.82 -7.24 -33.49
C VAL A 236 -3.32 -7.52 -33.64
N ALA A 237 -3.61 -8.76 -34.02
CA ALA A 237 -4.89 -9.23 -34.49
C ALA A 237 -6.02 -8.99 -33.48
N ASP A 238 -6.98 -8.17 -33.89
CA ASP A 238 -8.24 -7.84 -33.21
C ASP A 238 -9.07 -9.10 -32.85
N ASP A 239 -8.82 -10.23 -33.53
CA ASP A 239 -9.56 -11.48 -33.35
C ASP A 239 -9.20 -12.24 -32.06
N ASP A 240 -7.99 -12.08 -31.51
CA ASP A 240 -7.58 -12.83 -30.31
C ASP A 240 -8.11 -12.20 -29.00
N ILE A 241 -8.27 -10.87 -28.98
CA ILE A 241 -8.84 -10.16 -27.81
C ILE A 241 -10.35 -10.37 -27.74
N ALA A 242 -11.04 -10.38 -28.90
CA ALA A 242 -12.46 -10.70 -28.98
C ALA A 242 -12.73 -12.16 -28.55
N ALA A 243 -11.87 -13.11 -28.91
CA ALA A 243 -12.02 -14.50 -28.50
C ALA A 243 -11.80 -14.72 -26.99
N LEU A 244 -10.84 -14.02 -26.38
CA LEU A 244 -10.59 -14.09 -24.93
C LEU A 244 -11.70 -13.48 -24.07
N LEU A 245 -12.52 -12.59 -24.64
CA LEU A 245 -13.60 -11.90 -23.93
C LEU A 245 -14.98 -12.56 -24.08
N ILE A 246 -15.15 -13.52 -24.99
CA ILE A 246 -16.43 -14.22 -25.18
C ILE A 246 -16.53 -15.47 -24.27
N ASP A 247 -15.40 -16.02 -23.82
CA ASP A 247 -15.34 -17.23 -22.97
C ASP A 247 -15.09 -16.97 -21.47
N ALA A 248 -15.10 -15.70 -21.02
CA ALA A 248 -15.07 -15.30 -19.60
C ALA A 248 -16.43 -14.74 -19.16
#